data_AF-A0A2D6P9P5-F1
#
_entry.id   AF-A0A2D6P9P5-F1
#
_cell.length_a   1.000
_cell.length_b   1.000
_cell.length_c   1.000
_cell.angle_alpha   90.00
_cell.angle_beta   90.00
_cell.angle_gamma   90.00
#
_symmetry.space_group_name_H-M   'P 1'
#
loop_
_entity.id
_entity.type
_entity.pdbx_description
1 polymer ?
#
loop_
_entity_poly.entity_id
_entity_poly.type
_entity_poly.pdbx_seq_one_letter_code
_entity_poly.pdbx_strand_id
1 'polypeptide(L)'
;MQLFDEVNDDNFILFAARHYYNPKCIDVEEFYEDLNRFKYIKRLLNRYIESGKLAERLILNHVIVIFNAFDVNPTLKMLEYKLNDEQWKVIKPFLVFLRHIKNDEYIKVPMDKNVVEALRKI
;
A
#
# COMPACT_ATOMS: atom_id res chain seq x y z
N MET A 1 -16.18 -18.04 1.86
CA MET A 1 -17.30 -17.08 1.91
C MET A 1 -17.10 -16.18 3.12
N GLN A 2 -16.79 -14.91 2.91
CA GLN A 2 -17.42 -13.81 3.63
C GLN A 2 -17.48 -12.62 2.67
N LEU A 3 -18.70 -12.34 2.20
CA LEU A 3 -19.06 -11.32 1.21
C LEU A 3 -18.98 -9.88 1.78
N PHE A 4 -18.28 -9.69 2.91
CA PHE A 4 -18.07 -8.41 3.59
C PHE A 4 -16.60 -7.95 3.55
N ASP A 5 -15.72 -8.73 2.91
CA ASP A 5 -14.29 -8.44 2.78
C ASP A 5 -13.91 -7.76 1.46
N GLU A 6 -14.86 -7.63 0.53
CA GLU A 6 -14.63 -6.99 -0.76
C GLU A 6 -14.72 -5.46 -0.64
N VAL A 7 -13.61 -4.80 -0.97
CA VAL A 7 -13.54 -3.36 -1.09
C VAL A 7 -13.90 -2.98 -2.53
N ASN A 8 -14.78 -2.01 -2.70
CA ASN A 8 -15.23 -1.46 -3.98
C ASN A 8 -15.37 0.07 -3.89
N ASP A 9 -15.71 0.74 -4.99
CA ASP A 9 -15.78 2.20 -5.02
C ASP A 9 -16.86 2.76 -4.08
N ASP A 10 -17.97 2.04 -3.90
CA ASP A 10 -19.08 2.49 -3.04
C ASP A 10 -18.73 2.41 -1.55
N ASN A 11 -17.88 1.45 -1.16
CA ASN A 11 -17.58 1.18 0.24
C ASN A 11 -16.16 1.57 0.68
N PHE A 12 -15.26 1.96 -0.24
CA PHE A 12 -13.83 2.18 0.06
C PHE A 12 -13.61 3.17 1.21
N ILE A 13 -14.29 4.32 1.18
CA ILE A 13 -14.12 5.38 2.19
C ILE A 13 -14.64 4.90 3.55
N LEU A 14 -15.83 4.29 3.58
CA LEU A 14 -16.43 3.79 4.81
C LEU A 14 -15.59 2.64 5.41
N PHE A 15 -15.06 1.76 4.56
CA PHE A 15 -14.14 0.69 4.96
C PHE A 15 -12.87 1.27 5.58
N ALA A 16 -12.23 2.25 4.92
CA ALA A 16 -11.04 2.91 5.42
C ALA A 16 -11.30 3.61 6.76
N ALA A 17 -12.41 4.35 6.88
CA ALA A 17 -12.77 5.07 8.10
C ALA A 17 -12.97 4.14 9.30
N ARG A 18 -13.51 2.92 9.09
CA ARG A 18 -13.69 1.92 10.16
C ARG A 18 -12.38 1.33 10.67
N HIS A 19 -11.31 1.41 9.88
CA HIS A 19 -10.01 0.81 10.15
C HIS A 19 -8.90 1.86 10.34
N TYR A 20 -9.28 3.13 10.49
CA TYR A 20 -8.36 4.23 10.73
C TYR A 20 -8.07 4.34 12.24
N TYR A 21 -6.80 4.29 12.60
CA TYR A 21 -6.33 4.43 13.97
C TYR A 21 -5.69 5.81 14.17
N ASN A 22 -6.32 6.65 15.00
CA ASN A 22 -5.73 7.91 15.43
C ASN A 22 -5.99 8.15 16.93
N PRO A 23 -4.95 8.12 17.79
CA PRO A 23 -5.09 8.31 19.23
C PRO A 23 -5.35 9.78 19.65
N LYS A 24 -5.30 10.76 18.74
CA LYS A 24 -5.30 12.21 19.07
C LYS A 24 -6.53 13.00 18.62
N CYS A 25 -7.68 12.33 18.43
CA CYS A 25 -8.91 12.85 17.79
C CYS A 25 -8.82 12.86 16.25
N ILE A 26 -9.93 12.51 15.61
CA ILE A 26 -10.07 12.43 14.16
C ILE A 26 -10.16 13.85 13.60
N ASP A 27 -9.08 14.32 13.00
CA ASP A 27 -9.14 15.38 12.00
C ASP A 27 -9.56 14.74 10.67
N VAL A 28 -10.70 15.18 10.11
CA VAL A 28 -11.26 14.59 8.88
C VAL A 28 -10.32 14.86 7.71
N GLU A 29 -9.66 16.02 7.73
CA GLU A 29 -8.67 16.44 6.78
C GLU A 29 -7.45 15.51 6.82
N GLU A 30 -6.94 15.18 8.00
CA GLU A 30 -5.82 14.23 8.19
C GLU A 30 -6.18 12.85 7.62
N PHE A 31 -7.39 12.35 7.91
CA PHE A 31 -7.87 11.10 7.35
C PHE A 31 -7.83 11.09 5.81
N TYR A 32 -8.32 12.15 5.16
CA TYR A 32 -8.29 12.23 3.70
C TYR A 32 -6.88 12.41 3.15
N GLU A 33 -5.96 13.08 3.85
CA GLU A 33 -4.56 13.17 3.47
C GLU A 33 -3.86 11.80 3.48
N ASP A 34 -4.10 11.00 4.53
CA ASP A 34 -3.60 9.62 4.63
C ASP A 34 -4.22 8.73 3.56
N LEU A 35 -5.54 8.84 3.34
CA LEU A 35 -6.24 8.09 2.31
C LEU A 35 -5.73 8.43 0.89
N ASN A 36 -5.34 9.68 0.65
CA ASN A 36 -4.75 10.09 -0.61
C ASN A 36 -3.37 9.46 -0.87
N ARG A 37 -2.66 8.95 0.16
CA ARG A 37 -1.37 8.27 -0.02
C ARG A 37 -1.50 6.99 -0.86
N PHE A 38 -2.63 6.28 -0.85
CA PHE A 38 -2.87 5.14 -1.75
C PHE A 38 -2.81 5.55 -3.23
N LYS A 39 -3.42 6.71 -3.57
CA LYS A 39 -3.36 7.28 -4.92
C LYS A 39 -1.92 7.67 -5.29
N TYR A 40 -1.18 8.24 -4.35
CA TYR A 40 0.22 8.60 -4.58
C TYR A 40 1.13 7.39 -4.80
N ILE A 41 0.95 6.33 -4.01
CA ILE A 41 1.64 5.05 -4.21
C ILE A 41 1.38 4.56 -5.64
N LYS A 42 0.10 4.43 -6.04
CA LYS A 42 -0.27 4.00 -7.39
C LYS A 42 0.44 4.81 -8.49
N ARG A 43 0.48 6.14 -8.34
CA ARG A 43 1.14 7.04 -9.29
C ARG A 43 2.66 6.82 -9.36
N LEU A 44 3.31 6.56 -8.22
CA LEU A 44 4.76 6.31 -8.16
C LEU A 44 5.11 4.96 -8.78
N LEU A 45 4.30 3.93 -8.51
CA LEU A 45 4.49 2.61 -9.11
C LEU A 45 4.32 2.67 -10.64
N ASN A 46 3.30 3.37 -11.14
CA ASN A 46 3.14 3.61 -12.58
C ASN A 46 4.33 4.31 -13.20
N ARG A 47 4.82 5.39 -12.58
CA ARG A 47 6.00 6.10 -13.07
C ARG A 47 7.22 5.19 -13.14
N TYR A 48 7.43 4.34 -12.14
CA TYR A 48 8.53 3.37 -12.16
C TYR A 48 8.35 2.36 -13.30
N ILE A 49 7.14 1.80 -13.48
CA ILE A 49 6.85 0.85 -14.57
C ILE A 49 7.09 1.50 -15.95
N GLU A 50 6.69 2.75 -16.14
CA GLU A 50 6.81 3.47 -17.42
C GLU A 50 8.24 3.95 -17.71
N SER A 51 8.99 4.38 -16.70
CA SER A 51 10.26 5.09 -16.89
C SER A 51 11.50 4.34 -16.38
N GLY A 52 11.32 3.28 -15.60
CA GLY A 52 12.39 2.57 -14.89
C GLY A 52 13.01 3.35 -13.71
N LYS A 53 12.56 4.59 -13.44
CA LYS A 53 13.08 5.43 -12.36
C LYS A 53 12.33 5.20 -11.07
N LEU A 54 12.95 4.46 -10.15
CA LEU A 54 12.38 4.16 -8.83
C LEU A 54 12.53 5.38 -7.91
N ALA A 55 11.49 5.67 -7.13
CA ALA A 55 11.49 6.69 -6.08
C ALA A 55 11.36 6.02 -4.71
N GLU A 56 12.27 5.10 -4.39
CA GLU A 56 12.14 4.12 -3.32
C GLU A 56 11.90 4.76 -1.94
N ARG A 57 12.62 5.84 -1.60
CA ARG A 57 12.43 6.54 -0.32
C ARG A 57 11.06 7.19 -0.20
N LEU A 58 10.53 7.73 -1.30
CA LEU A 58 9.21 8.35 -1.31
C LEU A 58 8.11 7.30 -1.23
N ILE A 59 8.26 6.17 -1.94
CA ILE A 59 7.34 5.03 -1.82
C ILE A 59 7.36 4.49 -0.39
N LEU A 60 8.53 4.24 0.20
CA LEU A 60 8.68 3.80 1.58
C LEU A 60 7.95 4.72 2.57
N ASN A 61 8.14 6.04 2.44
CA ASN A 61 7.46 7.00 3.28
C ASN A 61 5.93 6.84 3.18
N HIS A 62 5.38 6.82 1.96
CA HIS A 62 3.94 6.64 1.77
C HIS A 62 3.42 5.33 2.36
N VAL A 63 4.15 4.23 2.20
CA VAL A 63 3.76 2.92 2.75
C VAL A 63 3.79 2.95 4.28
N ILE A 64 4.86 3.47 4.89
CA ILE A 64 4.94 3.60 6.35
C ILE A 64 3.77 4.41 6.91
N VAL A 65 3.43 5.53 6.28
CA VAL A 65 2.32 6.38 6.73
C VAL A 65 1.00 5.61 6.72
N ILE A 66 0.65 4.93 5.61
CA ILE A 66 -0.63 4.20 5.57
C ILE A 66 -0.68 3.03 6.57
N PHE A 67 0.43 2.33 6.82
CA PHE A 67 0.45 1.25 7.81
C PHE A 67 0.52 1.74 9.27
N ASN A 68 0.88 3.00 9.51
CA ASN A 68 0.76 3.63 10.83
C ASN A 68 -0.65 4.18 11.08
N ALA A 69 -1.33 4.60 10.01
CA ALA A 69 -2.66 5.20 10.05
C ALA A 69 -3.80 4.18 10.02
N PHE A 70 -3.61 3.03 9.38
CA PHE A 70 -4.65 2.02 9.19
C PHE A 70 -4.18 0.65 9.68
N ASP A 71 -5.12 -0.18 10.13
CA ASP A 71 -4.85 -1.57 10.49
C ASP A 71 -4.17 -2.34 9.34
N VAL A 72 -3.28 -3.28 9.66
CA VAL A 72 -2.45 -4.01 8.68
C VAL A 72 -3.28 -4.74 7.62
N ASN A 73 -4.22 -5.59 8.03
CA ASN A 73 -5.02 -6.38 7.09
C ASN A 73 -5.95 -5.52 6.20
N PRO A 74 -6.68 -4.53 6.76
CA PRO A 74 -7.42 -3.56 5.96
C PRO A 74 -6.54 -2.76 4.98
N THR A 75 -5.33 -2.37 5.38
CA THR A 75 -4.38 -1.69 4.50
C THR A 75 -4.00 -2.55 3.29
N LEU A 76 -3.75 -3.83 3.52
CA LEU A 76 -3.48 -4.79 2.44
C LEU A 76 -4.67 -4.90 1.48
N LYS A 77 -5.90 -5.05 1.99
CA LYS A 77 -7.12 -5.07 1.14
C LYS A 77 -7.31 -3.79 0.33
N MET A 78 -7.03 -2.63 0.93
CA MET A 78 -7.09 -1.35 0.22
C MET A 78 -6.02 -1.25 -0.88
N LEU A 79 -4.83 -1.80 -0.67
CA LEU A 79 -3.82 -1.93 -1.73
C LEU A 79 -4.26 -2.91 -2.82
N GLU A 80 -4.87 -4.04 -2.46
CA GLU A 80 -5.37 -5.05 -3.40
C GLU A 80 -6.42 -4.43 -4.33
N TYR A 81 -7.30 -3.61 -3.76
CA TYR A 81 -8.31 -2.88 -4.50
C TYR A 81 -7.71 -1.81 -5.43
N LYS A 82 -6.71 -1.04 -4.96
CA LYS A 82 -6.20 0.12 -5.70
C LYS A 82 -5.16 -0.25 -6.76
N LEU A 83 -4.43 -1.35 -6.59
CA LEU A 83 -3.29 -1.72 -7.41
C LEU A 83 -3.59 -2.89 -8.34
N ASN A 84 -3.02 -2.85 -9.56
CA ASN A 84 -3.08 -3.97 -10.50
C ASN A 84 -1.88 -4.93 -10.32
N ASP A 85 -1.89 -6.04 -11.04
CA ASP A 85 -0.86 -7.09 -10.92
C ASP A 85 0.57 -6.59 -11.16
N GLU A 86 0.80 -5.71 -12.14
CA GLU A 86 2.14 -5.15 -12.40
C GLU A 86 2.60 -4.25 -11.25
N GLN A 87 1.71 -3.44 -10.70
CA GLN A 87 1.99 -2.61 -9.53
C GLN A 87 2.27 -3.47 -8.29
N TRP A 88 1.59 -4.60 -8.15
CA TRP A 88 1.80 -5.57 -7.08
C TRP A 88 3.21 -6.17 -7.08
N LYS A 89 3.79 -6.43 -8.27
CA LYS A 89 5.19 -6.89 -8.38
C LYS A 89 6.18 -5.87 -7.83
N VAL A 90 5.86 -4.58 -7.94
CA VAL A 90 6.69 -3.46 -7.49
C VAL A 90 6.48 -3.18 -6.00
N ILE A 91 5.25 -3.22 -5.49
CA ILE A 91 4.95 -2.88 -4.09
C ILE A 91 5.29 -4.01 -3.10
N LYS A 92 5.17 -5.28 -3.52
CA LYS A 92 5.41 -6.44 -2.66
C LYS A 92 6.79 -6.43 -1.97
N PRO A 93 7.91 -6.11 -2.65
CA PRO A 93 9.21 -5.94 -1.99
C PRO A 93 9.20 -4.93 -0.83
N PHE A 94 8.47 -3.81 -0.96
CA PHE A 94 8.37 -2.80 0.11
C PHE A 94 7.63 -3.38 1.33
N LEU A 95 6.54 -4.11 1.10
CA LEU A 95 5.74 -4.73 2.16
C LEU A 95 6.54 -5.80 2.92
N VAL A 96 7.34 -6.60 2.21
CA VAL A 96 8.27 -7.58 2.80
C VAL A 96 9.38 -6.86 3.58
N PHE A 97 10.00 -5.83 2.99
CA PHE A 97 11.07 -5.05 3.61
C PHE A 97 10.64 -4.43 4.95
N LEU A 98 9.42 -3.88 4.99
CA LEU A 98 8.80 -3.30 6.18
C LEU A 98 8.19 -4.35 7.13
N ARG A 99 8.22 -5.64 6.76
CA ARG A 99 7.65 -6.77 7.52
C ARG A 99 6.13 -6.67 7.75
N HIS A 100 5.41 -6.00 6.84
CA HIS A 100 3.95 -6.01 6.83
C HIS A 100 3.37 -7.31 6.27
N ILE A 101 4.15 -8.02 5.45
CA ILE A 101 3.87 -9.38 4.97
C ILE A 101 5.13 -10.23 5.06
N LYS A 102 4.95 -11.55 5.13
CA LYS A 102 6.02 -12.54 5.03
C LYS A 102 6.33 -12.88 3.58
N ASN A 103 7.48 -13.52 3.35
CA ASN A 103 7.91 -13.96 2.02
C ASN A 103 7.03 -15.07 1.43
N ASP A 104 6.34 -15.84 2.27
CA ASP A 104 5.40 -16.90 1.90
C ASP A 104 3.96 -16.39 1.72
N GLU A 105 3.74 -15.08 1.83
CA GLU A 105 2.48 -14.44 1.47
C GLU A 105 2.54 -13.91 0.03
N TYR A 106 1.38 -13.87 -0.64
CA TYR A 106 1.27 -13.44 -2.04
C TYR A 106 2.20 -14.21 -3.00
N ILE A 107 2.46 -15.50 -2.79
CA ILE A 107 3.48 -16.29 -3.54
C ILE A 107 3.29 -16.22 -5.05
N LYS A 108 2.04 -16.13 -5.52
CA LYS A 108 1.70 -16.02 -6.96
C LYS A 108 2.14 -14.70 -7.60
N VAL A 109 2.44 -13.69 -6.79
CA VAL A 109 2.93 -12.39 -7.25
C VAL A 109 4.48 -12.40 -7.16
N PRO A 110 5.19 -12.34 -8.30
CA PRO A 110 6.65 -12.24 -8.30
C PRO A 110 7.09 -10.87 -7.78
N MET A 111 8.28 -10.80 -7.19
CA MET A 111 8.89 -9.54 -6.75
C MET A 111 9.78 -8.96 -7.86
N ASP A 112 9.66 -7.66 -8.11
CA ASP A 112 10.57 -6.95 -9.00
C ASP A 112 12.00 -6.97 -8.44
N LYS A 113 12.94 -7.52 -9.21
CA LYS A 113 14.35 -7.68 -8.79
C LYS A 113 15.05 -6.35 -8.58
N ASN A 114 14.81 -5.35 -9.44
CA ASN A 114 15.46 -4.05 -9.31
C ASN A 114 15.01 -3.34 -8.04
N VAL A 115 13.73 -3.47 -7.68
CA VAL A 115 13.19 -2.94 -6.42
C VAL A 115 13.81 -3.65 -5.22
N VAL A 116 13.91 -4.98 -5.25
CA VAL A 116 14.55 -5.76 -4.18
C VAL A 116 16.01 -5.31 -3.98
N GLU A 117 16.77 -5.15 -5.07
CA GLU A 117 18.16 -4.70 -4.99
C GLU A 117 18.30 -3.24 -4.55
N ALA A 118 17.33 -2.37 -4.87
CA ALA A 118 17.31 -1.00 -4.38
C ALA A 118 17.06 -0.95 -2.86
N LEU A 119 16.10 -1.75 -2.37
CA LEU A 119 15.75 -1.81 -0.94
C LEU A 119 16.87 -2.40 -0.08
N ARG A 120 17.67 -3.34 -0.61
CA ARG A 120 18.86 -3.90 0.07
C ARG A 120 19.98 -2.88 0.34
N LYS A 121 19.96 -1.72 -0.33
CA LYS A 121 20.98 -0.67 -0.21
C LYS A 121 20.60 0.44 0.76
N ILE A 122 19.43 0.36 1.38
CA ILE A 122 18.93 1.29 2.40
C ILE A 122 19.33 0.76 3.77
#